data_AF-A0A1E5Q7F2-F1
#
_entry.id   AF-A0A1E5Q7F2-F1
#
_cell.length_a   1.000
_cell.length_b   1.000
_cell.length_c   1.000
_cell.angle_alpha   90.00
_cell.angle_beta   90.00
_cell.angle_gamma   90.00
#
_symmetry.space_group_name_H-M   'P 1'
#
loop_
_entity.id
_entity.type
_entity.pdbx_description
1 polymer ?
#
loop_
_entity_poly.entity_id
_entity_poly.type
_entity_poly.pdbx_seq_one_letter_code
_entity_poly.pdbx_strand_id
1 'polypeptide(L)'
;MQTKNRILDDMAKVASGAVSAVTGLKGDADGMLRRHVEKLLGDMNLVTREEFDAVKAMAVKARTEQDKLNARIEALEAQLKTAKTKK
;
A
#
# COMPACT_ATOMS: atom_id res chain seq x y z
N MET A 1 -51.05 7.56 -38.53
CA MET A 1 -50.38 7.02 -37.33
C MET A 1 -48.88 7.35 -37.36
N GLN A 2 -48.45 8.55 -36.92
CA GLN A 2 -47.00 8.91 -36.94
C GLN A 2 -46.52 9.79 -35.76
N THR A 3 -47.42 10.33 -34.94
CA THR A 3 -47.08 11.34 -33.91
C THR A 3 -46.54 10.76 -32.60
N LYS A 4 -46.88 9.50 -32.25
CA LYS A 4 -46.39 8.84 -31.01
C LYS A 4 -44.91 8.45 -31.04
N ASN A 5 -44.30 8.34 -32.22
CA ASN A 5 -42.93 7.85 -32.37
C ASN A 5 -41.86 8.95 -32.26
N ARG A 6 -42.23 10.23 -32.43
CA ARG A 6 -41.26 11.36 -32.43
C ARG A 6 -40.79 11.75 -31.04
N ILE A 7 -41.69 11.84 -30.07
CA ILE A 7 -41.32 12.20 -28.68
C ILE A 7 -40.45 11.12 -28.05
N LEU A 8 -40.75 9.84 -28.32
CA LEU A 8 -39.93 8.72 -27.85
C LEU A 8 -38.56 8.67 -28.53
N ASP A 9 -38.46 9.01 -29.82
CA ASP A 9 -37.19 9.10 -30.55
C ASP A 9 -36.30 10.26 -30.07
N ASP A 10 -36.89 11.42 -29.80
CA ASP A 10 -36.16 12.57 -29.25
C ASP A 10 -35.67 12.29 -27.82
N MET A 11 -36.49 11.62 -26.99
CA MET A 11 -36.06 11.14 -25.67
C MET A 11 -34.94 10.09 -25.77
N ALA A 12 -35.01 9.18 -26.74
CA ALA A 12 -33.96 8.18 -26.96
C ALA A 12 -32.64 8.84 -27.36
N LYS A 13 -32.66 9.84 -28.26
CA LYS A 13 -31.48 10.61 -28.66
C LYS A 13 -30.86 11.38 -27.49
N VAL A 14 -31.69 12.03 -26.67
CA VAL A 14 -31.22 12.74 -25.47
C VAL A 14 -30.68 11.75 -24.44
N ALA A 15 -31.32 10.60 -24.24
CA ALA A 15 -30.83 9.55 -23.34
C ALA A 15 -29.48 8.98 -23.81
N SER A 16 -29.31 8.70 -25.10
CA SER A 16 -28.03 8.26 -25.66
C SER A 16 -26.94 9.33 -25.53
N GLY A 17 -27.28 10.61 -25.73
CA GLY A 17 -26.37 11.73 -25.48
C GLY A 17 -25.98 11.89 -24.02
N ALA A 18 -26.95 11.75 -23.09
CA ALA A 18 -26.72 11.83 -21.65
C ALA A 18 -25.86 10.66 -21.15
N VAL A 19 -26.11 9.44 -21.62
CA VAL A 19 -25.28 8.28 -21.31
C VAL A 19 -23.84 8.50 -21.80
N SER A 20 -23.66 9.05 -23.00
CA SER A 20 -22.33 9.35 -23.55
C SER A 20 -21.60 10.45 -22.79
N ALA A 21 -22.33 11.47 -22.32
CA ALA A 21 -21.77 12.52 -21.48
C ALA A 21 -21.37 12.01 -20.09
N VAL A 22 -22.18 11.14 -19.48
CA VAL A 22 -21.89 10.52 -18.17
C VAL A 22 -20.69 9.58 -18.27
N THR A 23 -20.56 8.79 -19.34
CA THR A 23 -19.39 7.93 -19.53
C THR A 23 -18.11 8.71 -19.81
N GLY A 24 -18.19 9.83 -20.54
CA GLY A 24 -17.07 10.77 -20.73
C GLY A 24 -16.63 11.41 -19.42
N LEU A 25 -17.58 11.98 -18.65
CA LEU A 25 -17.30 12.57 -17.34
C LEU A 25 -16.72 11.57 -16.34
N LYS A 26 -17.18 10.30 -16.37
CA LYS A 26 -16.62 9.25 -15.53
C LYS A 26 -15.17 8.95 -15.89
N GLY A 27 -14.83 8.87 -17.18
CA GLY A 27 -13.45 8.67 -17.63
C GLY A 27 -12.52 9.82 -17.20
N ASP A 28 -13.00 11.05 -17.33
CA ASP A 28 -12.25 12.24 -16.92
C ASP A 28 -12.07 12.32 -15.40
N ALA A 29 -13.10 11.95 -14.64
CA ALA A 29 -13.07 11.86 -13.19
C ALA A 29 -12.09 10.79 -12.70
N ASP A 30 -12.11 9.58 -13.29
CA ASP A 30 -11.18 8.51 -12.95
C ASP A 30 -9.72 8.93 -13.20
N GLY A 31 -9.45 9.61 -14.32
CA GLY A 31 -8.13 10.17 -14.61
C GLY A 31 -7.71 11.27 -13.64
N MET A 32 -8.62 12.14 -13.23
CA MET A 32 -8.35 13.21 -12.26
C MET A 32 -8.10 12.67 -10.84
N LEU A 33 -8.87 11.66 -10.43
CA LEU A 33 -8.70 10.96 -9.16
C LEU A 33 -7.36 10.26 -9.09
N ARG A 34 -6.98 9.52 -10.15
CA ARG A 34 -5.67 8.85 -10.21
C ARG A 34 -4.51 9.82 -10.07
N ARG A 35 -4.54 10.95 -10.78
CA ARG A 35 -3.53 12.00 -10.66
C ARG A 35 -3.46 12.61 -9.25
N HIS A 36 -4.60 12.80 -8.60
CA HIS A 36 -4.64 13.27 -7.21
C HIS A 36 -4.04 12.26 -6.23
N VAL A 37 -4.32 10.97 -6.41
CA VAL A 37 -3.74 9.90 -5.59
C VAL A 37 -2.24 9.79 -5.82
N GLU A 38 -1.77 9.82 -7.07
CA GLU A 38 -0.34 9.80 -7.40
C GLU A 38 0.39 11.00 -6.78
N LYS A 39 -0.20 12.20 -6.84
CA LYS A 39 0.35 13.40 -6.19
C LYS A 39 0.39 13.25 -4.67
N LEU A 40 -0.70 12.80 -4.05
CA LEU A 40 -0.77 12.60 -2.59
C LEU A 40 0.28 11.58 -2.13
N LEU A 41 0.43 10.46 -2.85
CA LEU A 41 1.43 9.44 -2.55
C LEU A 41 2.86 9.94 -2.78
N GLY A 42 3.09 10.87 -3.72
CA GLY A 42 4.38 11.52 -3.91
C GLY A 42 4.71 12.55 -2.81
N ASP A 43 3.69 13.26 -2.31
CA ASP A 43 3.83 14.24 -1.22
C ASP A 43 4.00 13.55 0.14
N MET A 44 3.45 12.33 0.30
CA MET A 44 3.79 11.44 1.41
C MET A 44 5.22 10.95 1.15
N ASN A 45 6.20 11.39 1.95
CA ASN A 45 7.59 10.96 1.88
C ASN A 45 7.76 9.45 2.17
N LEU A 46 7.26 8.60 1.26
CA LEU A 46 7.18 7.16 1.38
C LEU A 46 8.54 6.55 1.07
N VAL A 47 8.93 5.56 1.86
CA VAL A 47 10.13 4.78 1.59
C VAL A 47 9.93 3.93 0.34
N THR A 48 10.98 3.83 -0.46
CA THR A 48 10.97 2.94 -1.62
C THR A 48 10.86 1.49 -1.16
N ARG A 49 10.37 0.63 -2.06
CA ARG A 49 10.28 -0.81 -1.77
C ARG A 49 11.64 -1.41 -1.41
N GLU A 50 12.70 -0.96 -2.09
CA GLU A 50 14.07 -1.42 -1.87
C GLU A 50 14.60 -1.01 -0.49
N GLU A 51 14.39 0.23 -0.07
CA GLU A 51 14.76 0.71 1.27
C GLU A 51 14.01 -0.06 2.35
N PHE A 52 12.72 -0.30 2.15
CA PHE A 52 11.91 -1.10 3.07
C PHE A 52 12.46 -2.53 3.21
N ASP A 53 12.75 -3.19 2.08
CA ASP A 53 13.28 -4.56 2.09
C ASP A 53 14.70 -4.62 2.69
N ALA A 54 15.54 -3.60 2.49
CA ALA A 54 16.85 -3.48 3.11
C ALA A 54 16.75 -3.36 4.64
N VAL A 55 15.90 -2.46 5.16
CA VAL A 55 15.67 -2.29 6.60
C VAL A 55 15.07 -3.55 7.20
N LYS A 56 14.15 -4.22 6.51
CA LYS A 56 13.56 -5.49 6.95
C LYS A 56 14.63 -6.57 7.08
N ALA A 57 15.52 -6.71 6.10
CA ALA A 57 16.62 -7.68 6.17
C ALA A 57 17.58 -7.36 7.34
N MET A 58 17.92 -6.09 7.53
CA MET A 58 18.74 -5.65 8.67
C MET A 58 18.07 -5.97 10.01
N ALA A 59 16.77 -5.71 10.15
CA ALA A 59 16.03 -5.98 11.37
C ALA A 59 16.00 -7.47 11.72
N VAL A 60 15.79 -8.34 10.72
CA VAL A 60 15.84 -9.80 10.89
C VAL A 60 17.22 -10.26 11.31
N LYS A 61 18.28 -9.75 10.66
CA LYS A 61 19.66 -10.06 11.02
C LYS A 61 19.98 -9.64 12.45
N ALA A 62 19.62 -8.42 12.83
CA ALA A 62 19.86 -7.89 14.17
C ALA A 62 19.20 -8.73 15.26
N ARG A 63 17.94 -9.16 15.06
CA ARG A 63 17.26 -10.06 16.02
C ARG A 63 17.92 -11.42 16.12
N THR A 64 18.30 -12.00 14.98
CA THR A 64 19.01 -13.29 14.96
C THR A 64 20.35 -13.23 15.68
N GLU A 65 21.10 -12.14 15.49
CA GLU A 65 22.38 -11.92 16.17
C GLU A 65 22.19 -11.65 17.67
N GLN A 66 21.15 -10.92 18.04
CA GLN A 66 20.79 -10.68 19.44
C GLN A 66 20.52 -11.98 20.18
N ASP A 67 19.75 -12.92 19.60
CA ASP A 67 19.44 -14.19 20.24
C ASP A 67 20.72 -15.04 20.46
N LYS A 68 21.64 -15.04 19.48
CA LYS A 68 22.94 -15.70 19.61
C LYS A 68 23.80 -15.09 20.72
N LEU A 69 23.81 -13.76 20.82
CA LEU A 69 24.55 -13.06 21.88
C LEU A 69 23.96 -13.34 23.26
N ASN A 70 22.63 -13.35 23.39
CA ASN A 70 21.95 -13.69 24.64
C ASN A 70 22.32 -15.10 25.11
N ALA A 71 22.25 -16.10 24.22
CA ALA A 71 22.66 -17.47 24.55
C ALA A 71 24.12 -17.56 25.02
N ARG A 72 25.01 -16.78 24.40
CA ARG A 72 26.42 -16.71 24.79
C ARG A 72 26.60 -16.05 26.16
N ILE A 73 25.85 -14.99 26.45
CA ILE A 73 25.84 -14.31 27.74
C ILE A 73 25.38 -15.29 28.83
N GLU A 74 24.26 -15.98 28.63
CA GLU A 74 23.74 -16.97 29.60
C GLU A 74 24.77 -18.07 29.90
N ALA A 75 25.42 -18.61 28.85
CA ALA A 75 26.47 -19.61 29.02
C ALA A 75 27.66 -19.08 29.84
N LEU A 76 28.09 -17.85 29.59
CA LEU A 76 29.18 -17.21 30.34
C LEU A 76 28.77 -16.92 31.79
N GLU A 77 27.54 -16.45 32.02
CA GLU A 77 27.01 -16.22 33.36
C GLU A 77 26.93 -17.51 34.17
N ALA A 78 26.52 -18.63 33.56
CA ALA A 78 26.53 -19.94 34.20
C ALA A 78 27.96 -20.39 34.57
N GLN A 79 28.93 -20.21 33.67
CA GLN A 79 30.34 -20.49 33.95
C GLN A 79 30.88 -19.64 35.10
N LEU A 80 30.57 -18.34 35.13
CA LEU A 80 30.97 -17.45 36.22
C LEU A 80 30.35 -17.86 37.56
N LYS A 81 29.08 -18.27 37.58
CA LYS A 81 28.43 -18.79 38.80
C LYS A 81 29.15 -20.03 39.31
N THR A 82 29.40 -21.02 38.45
CA THR A 82 30.11 -22.26 38.85
C THR A 82 31.54 -22.00 39.32
N ALA A 83 32.26 -21.07 38.70
CA ALA A 83 33.60 -20.67 39.14
C ALA A 83 33.61 -19.97 40.50
N LYS A 84 32.58 -19.18 40.82
CA LYS A 84 32.41 -18.56 42.14
C LYS A 84 32.05 -19.56 43.23
N THR A 85 31.23 -20.57 42.94
CA THR A 85 30.82 -21.59 43.94
C THR A 85 31.92 -22.60 44.26
N LYS A 86 32.92 -22.79 43.38
CA LYS A 86 34.06 -23.68 43.61
C LYS A 86 35.18 -23.06 44.45
N LYS A 87 35.07 -21.79 44.82
CA LYS A 87 36.08 -21.02 45.56
C LYS A 87 35.58 -20.75 46.97
#